data_AF-A0A8I0GTH9-F1
#
_entry.id   AF-A0A8I0GTH9-F1
#
_cell.length_a   1.000
_cell.length_b   1.000
_cell.length_c   1.000
_cell.angle_alpha   90.00
_cell.angle_beta   90.00
_cell.angle_gamma   90.00
#
_symmetry.space_group_name_H-M   'P 1'
#
loop_
_entity.id
_entity.type
_entity.pdbx_description
1 polymer ?
#
loop_
_entity_poly.entity_id
_entity_poly.type
_entity_poly.pdbx_seq_one_letter_code
_entity_poly.pdbx_strand_id
1 'polypeptide(L)'
;MAQSRPHDLLALLADELDAARGQLEALGMALIGDEAVAIRHITQLQAIDHVGQRCASIATILRADDPQAASRQAPLESITERIAALRSR
;
A
#
# COMPACT_ATOMS: atom_id res chain seq x y z
N MET A 1 6.84 16.72 -27.21
CA MET A 1 6.12 16.11 -26.07
C MET A 1 6.93 14.88 -25.67
N ALA A 2 7.67 14.98 -24.57
CA ALA A 2 8.54 13.88 -24.14
C ALA A 2 7.66 12.72 -23.70
N GLN A 3 7.83 11.56 -24.33
CA GLN A 3 7.15 10.33 -23.93
C GLN A 3 7.70 9.94 -22.54
N SER A 4 6.87 10.04 -21.49
CA SER A 4 7.24 9.51 -20.17
C SER A 4 7.59 8.05 -20.32
N ARG A 5 8.77 7.65 -19.84
CA ARG A 5 9.17 6.25 -19.88
C ARG A 5 8.24 5.47 -18.93
N PRO A 6 7.95 4.19 -19.19
CA PRO A 6 7.10 3.38 -18.32
C PRO A 6 7.51 3.45 -16.84
N HIS A 7 8.81 3.57 -16.57
CA HIS A 7 9.35 3.74 -15.22
C HIS A 7 8.90 5.04 -14.54
N ASP A 8 8.79 6.15 -15.28
CA ASP A 8 8.33 7.44 -14.74
C ASP A 8 6.85 7.37 -14.33
N LEU A 9 6.04 6.63 -15.10
CA LEU A 9 4.63 6.40 -14.77
C LEU A 9 4.47 5.53 -13.51
N LEU A 10 5.27 4.46 -13.39
CA LEU A 10 5.22 3.59 -12.21
C LEU A 10 5.66 4.32 -10.95
N ALA A 11 6.68 5.18 -11.05
CA ALA A 11 7.11 6.03 -9.94
C ALA A 11 6.00 7.00 -9.51
N LEU A 12 5.32 7.66 -10.46
CA LEU A 12 4.19 8.55 -10.17
C LEU A 12 3.04 7.79 -9.50
N LEU A 13 2.69 6.60 -9.98
CA LEU A 13 1.66 5.76 -9.35
C LEU A 13 2.05 5.33 -7.94
N ALA A 14 3.34 5.08 -7.69
CA ALA A 14 3.85 4.81 -6.35
C ALA A 14 3.71 6.03 -5.42
N ASP A 15 3.94 7.24 -5.94
CA ASP A 15 3.77 8.49 -5.18
C ASP A 15 2.30 8.72 -4.81
N GLU A 16 1.36 8.44 -5.71
CA GLU A 16 -0.09 8.49 -5.41
C GLU A 16 -0.50 7.49 -4.31
N LEU A 17 0.11 6.30 -4.28
CA LEU A 17 -0.13 5.32 -3.22
C LEU A 17 0.42 5.80 -1.87
N ASP A 18 1.57 6.47 -1.86
CA ASP A 18 2.12 7.07 -0.64
C ASP A 18 1.28 8.25 -0.15
N ALA A 19 0.75 9.06 -1.06
CA ALA A 19 -0.18 10.14 -0.71
C ALA A 19 -1.46 9.56 -0.07
N ALA A 20 -2.04 8.51 -0.67
CA ALA A 20 -3.20 7.82 -0.12
C ALA A 20 -2.90 7.22 1.26
N ARG A 21 -1.73 6.59 1.45
CA ARG A 21 -1.30 6.10 2.77
C ARG A 21 -1.24 7.23 3.80
N GLY A 22 -0.64 8.36 3.46
CA GLY A 22 -0.55 9.52 4.36
C GLY A 22 -1.93 10.03 4.78
N GLN A 23 -2.91 10.03 3.87
CA GLN A 23 -4.30 10.39 4.19
C GLN A 23 -4.96 9.37 5.14
N LEU A 24 -4.73 8.07 4.92
CA LEU A 24 -5.25 7.01 5.80
C LEU A 24 -4.63 7.09 7.20
N GLU A 25 -3.34 7.36 7.31
CA GLU A 25 -2.64 7.55 8.58
C GLU A 25 -3.16 8.76 9.34
N ALA A 26 -3.32 9.90 8.66
CA ALA A 26 -3.89 11.10 9.26
C ALA A 26 -5.31 10.85 9.78
N LEU A 27 -6.15 10.14 9.01
CA LEU A 27 -7.49 9.75 9.44
C LEU A 27 -7.44 8.81 10.64
N GLY A 28 -6.62 7.76 10.60
CA GLY A 28 -6.47 6.80 11.69
C GLY A 28 -6.03 7.47 12.99
N MET A 29 -5.08 8.40 12.91
CA MET A 29 -4.63 9.20 14.06
C MET A 29 -5.72 10.12 14.62
N ALA A 30 -6.52 10.74 13.75
CA ALA A 30 -7.64 11.55 14.19
C ALA A 30 -8.71 10.71 14.92
N LEU A 31 -9.02 9.51 14.39
CA LEU A 31 -10.03 8.63 14.96
C LEU A 31 -9.58 7.96 16.27
N ILE A 32 -8.31 7.57 16.39
CA ILE A 32 -7.80 6.95 17.61
C ILE A 32 -7.63 7.96 18.76
N GLY A 33 -7.58 9.26 18.44
CA GLY A 33 -7.55 10.35 19.42
C GLY A 33 -8.87 10.50 20.20
N ASP A 34 -9.97 9.95 19.71
CA ASP A 34 -11.22 9.80 20.45
C ASP A 34 -11.30 8.38 21.04
N GLU A 35 -11.17 8.28 22.37
CA GLU A 35 -11.14 7.01 23.08
C GLU A 35 -12.42 6.17 22.86
N ALA A 36 -13.59 6.80 22.79
CA ALA A 36 -14.85 6.09 22.59
C ALA A 36 -14.93 5.49 21.18
N VAL A 37 -14.44 6.22 20.16
CA VAL A 37 -14.33 5.73 18.79
C VAL A 37 -13.28 4.61 18.71
N ALA A 38 -12.11 4.81 19.30
CA ALA A 38 -11.01 3.86 19.30
C ALA A 38 -11.43 2.50 19.86
N ILE A 39 -12.05 2.48 21.06
CA ILE A 39 -12.49 1.24 21.71
C ILE A 39 -13.60 0.56 20.89
N ARG A 40 -14.57 1.34 20.39
CA ARG A 40 -15.72 0.80 19.65
C ARG A 40 -15.35 0.24 18.28
N HIS A 41 -14.31 0.77 17.64
CA HIS A 41 -13.99 0.49 16.24
C HIS A 41 -12.54 0.02 16.02
N ILE A 42 -11.88 -0.50 17.04
CA ILE A 42 -10.45 -0.88 16.96
C ILE A 42 -10.15 -1.83 15.79
N THR A 43 -11.04 -2.80 15.51
CA THR A 43 -10.87 -3.74 14.39
C THR A 43 -10.96 -3.03 13.03
N GLN A 44 -11.88 -2.07 12.87
CA GLN A 44 -11.99 -1.29 11.64
C GLN A 44 -10.79 -0.34 11.47
N LEU A 45 -10.29 0.23 12.56
CA LEU A 45 -9.07 1.05 12.56
C LEU A 45 -7.85 0.22 12.15
N GLN A 46 -7.72 -1.02 12.64
CA GLN A 46 -6.69 -1.96 12.19
C GLN A 46 -6.83 -2.29 10.70
N ALA A 47 -8.06 -2.42 10.18
CA ALA A 47 -8.28 -2.63 8.75
C ALA A 47 -7.82 -1.42 7.91
N ILE A 48 -8.01 -0.19 8.41
CA ILE A 48 -7.50 1.03 7.77
C ILE A 48 -5.97 1.04 7.74
N ASP A 49 -5.33 0.73 8.86
CA ASP A 49 -3.86 0.60 8.94
C ASP A 49 -3.34 -0.44 7.94
N HIS A 50 -4.01 -1.59 7.86
CA HIS A 50 -3.64 -2.63 6.91
C HIS A 50 -3.76 -2.18 5.44
N VAL A 51 -4.73 -1.32 5.10
CA VAL A 51 -4.80 -0.70 3.76
C VAL A 51 -3.61 0.23 3.52
N GLY A 52 -3.20 1.02 4.52
CA GLY A 52 -2.00 1.86 4.45
C GLY A 52 -0.72 1.07 4.20
N GLN A 53 -0.53 -0.05 4.91
CA GLN A 53 0.60 -0.96 4.70
C GLN A 53 0.61 -1.56 3.29
N ARG A 54 -0.59 -1.88 2.75
CA ARG A 54 -0.74 -2.38 1.38
C ARG A 54 -0.33 -1.32 0.36
N CYS A 55 -0.72 -0.07 0.55
CA CYS A 55 -0.28 1.04 -0.29
C CYS A 55 1.26 1.15 -0.29
N ALA A 56 1.90 1.15 0.88
CA ALA A 56 3.36 1.21 0.99
C ALA A 56 4.07 0.06 0.27
N SER A 57 3.57 -1.17 0.45
CA SER A 57 4.18 -2.35 -0.17
C SER A 57 4.05 -2.32 -1.69
N ILE A 58 2.89 -1.90 -2.22
CA ILE A 58 2.71 -1.76 -3.67
C ILE A 58 3.61 -0.64 -4.21
N ALA A 59 3.66 0.52 -3.55
CA ALA A 59 4.53 1.62 -3.96
C ALA A 59 6.01 1.20 -4.03
N THR A 60 6.46 0.41 -3.06
CA THR A 60 7.81 -0.18 -3.04
C THR A 60 8.06 -1.11 -4.24
N ILE A 61 7.10 -1.99 -4.54
CA ILE A 61 7.20 -2.91 -5.70
C ILE A 61 7.26 -2.12 -7.02
N LEU A 62 6.44 -1.07 -7.16
CA LEU A 62 6.38 -0.27 -8.38
C LEU A 62 7.67 0.52 -8.66
N ARG A 63 8.40 0.92 -7.61
CA ARG A 63 9.69 1.62 -7.73
C ARG A 63 10.89 0.70 -7.87
N ALA A 64 10.72 -0.61 -7.68
CA ALA A 64 11.83 -1.54 -7.74
C ALA A 64 12.34 -1.73 -9.17
N ASP A 65 13.65 -1.86 -9.33
CA ASP A 65 14.29 -2.22 -10.60
C ASP A 65 13.82 -3.60 -11.10
N ASP A 66 13.55 -4.52 -10.17
CA ASP A 66 12.90 -5.81 -10.40
C ASP A 66 11.63 -5.94 -9.55
N PRO A 67 10.46 -5.55 -10.07
CA PRO A 67 9.18 -5.67 -9.38
C PRO A 67 8.82 -7.11 -9.00
N GLN A 68 9.29 -8.11 -9.77
CA GLN A 68 9.03 -9.51 -9.48
C GLN A 68 9.81 -9.97 -8.25
N ALA A 69 11.10 -9.62 -8.15
CA ALA A 69 11.89 -9.87 -6.95
C ALA A 69 11.32 -9.12 -5.74
N ALA A 70 11.00 -7.83 -5.88
CA ALA A 70 10.43 -7.02 -4.81
C ALA A 70 9.11 -7.60 -4.29
N SER A 71 8.24 -8.11 -5.18
CA SER A 71 6.96 -8.69 -4.79
C SER A 71 7.09 -9.93 -3.90
N ARG A 72 8.17 -10.71 -4.05
CA ARG A 72 8.45 -11.90 -3.22
C ARG A 72 8.96 -11.54 -1.83
N GLN A 73 9.51 -10.33 -1.69
CA GLN A 73 10.04 -9.80 -0.43
C GLN A 73 9.06 -8.84 0.25
N ALA A 74 7.90 -8.60 -0.36
CA ALA A 74 6.90 -7.72 0.20
C ALA A 74 6.43 -8.26 1.56
N PRO A 75 6.40 -7.43 2.62
CA PRO A 75 6.10 -7.87 3.98
C PRO A 75 4.64 -8.33 4.15
N LEU A 76 3.77 -8.02 3.18
CA LEU A 76 2.38 -8.43 3.17
C LEU A 76 2.21 -9.74 2.40
N GLU A 77 2.08 -10.84 3.14
CA GLU A 77 1.80 -12.18 2.60
C GLU A 77 0.63 -12.20 1.60
N SER A 78 -0.43 -11.42 1.88
CA SER A 78 -1.61 -11.33 0.99
C SER A 78 -1.30 -10.80 -0.41
N ILE A 79 -0.27 -9.97 -0.58
CA ILE A 79 0.17 -9.48 -1.89
C ILE A 79 0.94 -10.60 -2.61
N THR A 80 1.86 -11.25 -1.90
CA THR A 80 2.66 -12.36 -2.40
C THR A 80 1.79 -13.53 -2.86
N GLU A 81 0.80 -13.91 -2.06
CA GLU A 81 -0.17 -14.98 -2.38
C GLU A 81 -0.99 -14.66 -3.64
N ARG A 82 -1.50 -13.43 -3.75
CA ARG A 82 -2.29 -12.99 -4.91
C ARG A 82 -1.45 -12.98 -6.19
N ILE A 83 -0.18 -12.60 -6.10
CA ILE A 83 0.75 -12.64 -7.24
C ILE A 83 1.07 -14.09 -7.62
N ALA A 84 1.28 -14.98 -6.63
CA ALA A 84 1.46 -16.40 -6.89
C ALA A 84 0.26 -17.02 -7.62
N ALA A 85 -0.96 -16.65 -7.24
CA ALA A 85 -2.20 -17.12 -7.88
C ALA A 85 -2.39 -16.65 -9.33
N LEU A 86 -1.78 -15.53 -9.73
CA LEU A 86 -1.77 -15.09 -11.14
C LEU A 86 -0.87 -15.96 -12.01
N ARG A 87 0.13 -16.63 -11.44
CA ARG A 87 1.12 -17.45 -12.15
C ARG A 87 0.68 -18.91 -12.35
N SER A 88 -0.34 -19.35 -11.63
CA SER A 88 -0.91 -20.70 -11.74
C SER A 88 -2.09 -20.80 -12.72
N ARG A 89 -2.40 -19.70 -13.41
CA ARG A 89 -3.33 -19.63 -14.54
C ARG A 89 -2.57 -19.61 -15.86
#